data_AF-A0AAV4JHE2-F1
#
_entry.id   AF-A0AAV4JHE2-F1
#
_cell.length_a   1.000
_cell.length_b   1.000
_cell.length_c   1.000
_cell.angle_alpha   90.00
_cell.angle_beta   90.00
_cell.angle_gamma   90.00
#
_symmetry.space_group_name_H-M   'P 1'
#
loop_
_entity.id
_entity.type
_entity.pdbx_description
1 polymer ?
#
loop_
_entity_poly.entity_id
_entity_poly.type
_entity_poly.pdbx_seq_one_letter_code
_entity_poly.pdbx_strand_id
1 'polypeptide(L)'
;MSGERTIYFEDDNKLDLKTLVQQEKSGTAEDQNTMFARLAGRSGDRDLDVDDMFVTKAAHKQDENRAANRDRSAAIFEHRKINAAMEKCPRCFDKVPKHLIVAIGTKSYLCVPAHRSLVDGHCLIVPMQHISSCTAVDEDVWREMQ
;
A
#
# COMPACT_ATOMS: atom_id res chain seq x y z
N MET A 1 -35.95 13.99 -28.48
CA MET A 1 -34.83 13.94 -27.51
C MET A 1 -33.92 12.81 -27.97
N SER A 2 -32.67 13.13 -28.32
CA SER A 2 -31.71 12.14 -28.83
C SER A 2 -31.50 11.06 -27.78
N GLY A 3 -31.62 9.78 -28.14
CA GLY A 3 -31.48 8.62 -27.24
C GLY A 3 -30.03 8.34 -26.85
N GLU A 4 -29.22 9.38 -26.66
CA GLU A 4 -27.78 9.28 -26.46
C GLU A 4 -27.44 9.50 -24.99
N ARG A 5 -26.68 8.57 -24.41
CA ARG A 5 -26.30 8.60 -23.00
C ARG A 5 -25.11 9.55 -22.81
N THR A 6 -25.28 10.55 -21.95
CA THR A 6 -24.29 11.61 -21.74
C THR A 6 -23.51 11.51 -20.44
N ILE A 7 -23.92 10.64 -19.50
CA ILE A 7 -23.34 10.52 -18.16
C ILE A 7 -23.27 9.03 -17.76
N TYR A 8 -22.14 8.61 -17.19
CA TYR A 8 -21.93 7.25 -16.68
C TYR A 8 -21.97 7.21 -15.16
N PHE A 9 -21.36 8.18 -14.48
CA PHE A 9 -21.37 8.32 -13.03
C PHE A 9 -22.05 9.63 -12.59
N GLU A 10 -22.69 9.62 -11.42
CA GLU A 10 -23.44 10.77 -10.91
C GLU A 10 -22.55 12.01 -10.64
N ASP A 11 -21.24 11.82 -10.54
CA ASP A 11 -20.22 12.82 -10.27
C ASP A 11 -19.38 13.22 -11.49
N ASP A 12 -19.66 12.70 -12.70
CA ASP A 12 -18.92 13.03 -13.94
C ASP A 12 -18.87 14.55 -14.20
N ASN A 13 -19.94 15.28 -13.85
CA ASN A 13 -20.01 16.74 -14.03
C ASN A 13 -19.49 17.55 -12.84
N LYS A 14 -19.06 16.91 -11.75
CA LYS A 14 -18.61 17.56 -10.50
C LYS A 14 -17.09 17.62 -10.38
N LEU A 15 -16.37 16.80 -11.13
CA LEU A 15 -14.92 16.67 -11.02
C LEU A 15 -14.21 17.58 -12.05
N ASP A 16 -13.25 18.36 -11.57
CA ASP A 16 -12.32 19.09 -12.43
C ASP A 16 -11.19 18.16 -12.92
N LEU A 17 -10.61 18.47 -14.08
CA LEU A 17 -9.48 17.71 -14.65
C LEU A 17 -8.31 17.61 -13.68
N LYS A 18 -8.04 18.68 -12.93
CA LYS A 18 -6.98 18.69 -11.92
C LYS A 18 -7.26 17.68 -10.79
N THR A 19 -8.52 17.57 -10.38
CA THR A 19 -8.96 16.63 -9.34
C THR A 19 -8.84 15.19 -9.83
N LEU A 20 -9.20 14.91 -11.09
CA LEU A 20 -9.05 13.60 -11.70
C LEU A 20 -7.58 13.16 -11.75
N VAL A 21 -6.68 14.06 -12.17
CA VAL A 21 -5.23 13.76 -12.18
C VAL A 21 -4.70 13.49 -10.78
N GLN A 22 -5.19 14.21 -9.77
CA GLN A 22 -4.77 13.99 -8.39
C GLN A 22 -5.26 12.64 -7.87
N GLN A 23 -6.51 12.28 -8.13
CA GLN A 23 -7.08 10.99 -7.75
C GLN A 23 -6.29 9.84 -8.37
N GLU A 24 -5.95 9.91 -9.66
CA GLU A 24 -5.21 8.84 -10.34
C GLU A 24 -3.78 8.70 -9.84
N LYS A 25 -3.13 9.81 -9.46
CA LYS A 25 -1.80 9.76 -8.82
C LYS A 25 -1.82 9.15 -7.42
N SER A 26 -2.93 9.28 -6.70
CA SER A 26 -3.10 8.71 -5.36
C SER A 26 -3.65 7.28 -5.36
N GLY A 27 -4.34 6.90 -6.44
CA GLY A 27 -4.96 5.60 -6.57
C GLY A 27 -3.94 4.49 -6.74
N THR A 28 -4.29 3.31 -6.25
CA THR A 28 -3.47 2.10 -6.43
C THR A 28 -4.21 1.08 -7.30
N ALA A 29 -3.44 0.18 -7.92
CA ALA A 29 -4.02 -0.95 -8.65
C ALA A 29 -4.84 -1.87 -7.72
N GLU A 30 -4.49 -1.92 -6.43
CA GLU A 30 -5.23 -2.68 -5.43
C GLU A 30 -6.62 -2.08 -5.18
N ASP A 31 -6.75 -0.74 -5.16
CA ASP A 31 -8.04 -0.07 -5.02
C ASP A 31 -9.00 -0.46 -6.15
N GLN A 32 -8.51 -0.46 -7.39
CA GLN A 32 -9.29 -0.90 -8.55
C GLN A 32 -9.72 -2.37 -8.41
N ASN A 33 -8.80 -3.25 -8.02
CA ASN A 33 -9.11 -4.66 -7.81
C ASN A 33 -10.16 -4.87 -6.71
N THR A 34 -10.08 -4.10 -5.61
CA THR A 34 -11.10 -4.17 -4.55
C THR A 34 -12.46 -3.67 -5.01
N MET A 35 -12.51 -2.66 -5.88
CA MET A 35 -13.75 -2.21 -6.52
C MET A 35 -14.35 -3.35 -7.36
N PHE A 36 -13.57 -3.94 -8.27
CA PHE A 36 -14.04 -5.07 -9.10
C PHE A 36 -14.54 -6.25 -8.27
N ALA A 37 -13.77 -6.67 -7.26
CA ALA A 37 -14.14 -7.77 -6.38
C ALA A 37 -15.47 -7.49 -5.63
N ARG A 38 -15.69 -6.25 -5.18
CA ARG A 38 -16.95 -5.85 -4.52
C ARG A 38 -18.14 -5.86 -5.47
N LEU A 39 -17.95 -5.41 -6.71
CA LEU A 39 -19.02 -5.42 -7.72
C LEU A 39 -19.40 -6.85 -8.10
N ALA A 40 -18.41 -7.71 -8.34
CA ALA A 40 -18.60 -9.13 -8.65
C ALA A 40 -19.25 -9.91 -7.50
N GLY A 41 -18.81 -9.72 -6.25
CA GLY A 41 -19.35 -10.42 -5.08
C GLY A 41 -20.78 -10.03 -4.69
N ARG A 42 -21.33 -8.96 -5.29
CA ARG A 42 -22.69 -8.46 -5.04
C ARG A 42 -23.68 -8.79 -6.16
N SER A 43 -23.31 -9.65 -7.09
CA SER A 43 -24.15 -9.99 -8.25
C SER A 43 -24.75 -11.38 -8.08
N GLY A 44 -26.07 -11.44 -7.88
CA GLY A 44 -26.83 -12.69 -7.79
C GLY A 44 -27.50 -13.08 -9.11
N ASP A 45 -27.47 -12.20 -10.10
CA ASP A 45 -28.11 -12.41 -11.40
C ASP A 45 -27.06 -12.89 -12.41
N ARG A 46 -27.27 -14.09 -12.96
CA ARG A 46 -26.32 -14.77 -13.85
C ARG A 46 -26.54 -14.45 -15.33
N ASP A 47 -27.62 -13.74 -15.64
CA ASP A 47 -28.05 -13.43 -17.02
C ASP A 47 -27.54 -12.08 -17.53
N LEU A 48 -26.91 -11.26 -16.67
CA LEU A 48 -26.28 -9.99 -17.06
C LEU A 48 -24.79 -10.21 -17.35
N ASP A 49 -24.26 -9.51 -18.35
CA ASP A 49 -22.81 -9.42 -18.55
C ASP A 49 -22.18 -8.55 -17.45
N VAL A 50 -20.92 -8.83 -17.12
CA VAL A 50 -20.18 -8.12 -16.05
C VAL A 50 -20.17 -6.61 -16.30
N ASP A 51 -20.09 -6.19 -17.57
CA ASP A 51 -20.11 -4.79 -17.98
C ASP A 51 -21.46 -4.12 -17.69
N ASP A 52 -22.58 -4.80 -17.95
CA ASP A 52 -23.92 -4.27 -17.66
C ASP A 52 -24.19 -4.15 -16.16
N MET A 53 -23.68 -5.09 -15.37
CA MET A 53 -23.73 -5.01 -13.90
C MET A 53 -22.89 -3.83 -13.37
N PHE A 54 -21.76 -3.53 -14.01
CA PHE A 54 -20.90 -2.42 -13.64
C PHE A 54 -21.60 -1.10 -13.90
N VAL A 55 -22.20 -0.97 -15.08
CA VAL A 55 -22.91 0.23 -15.54
C VAL A 55 -24.15 0.54 -14.69
N THR A 56 -24.89 -0.48 -14.25
CA THR A 56 -26.07 -0.29 -13.38
C THR A 56 -25.67 0.10 -11.95
N LYS A 57 -24.59 -0.47 -11.41
CA LYS A 57 -24.12 -0.14 -10.04
C LYS A 57 -23.34 1.17 -9.97
N ALA A 58 -22.61 1.53 -11.03
CA ALA A 58 -21.92 2.81 -11.19
C ALA A 58 -22.88 4.01 -11.13
N ALA A 59 -24.13 3.81 -11.55
CA ALA A 59 -25.17 4.85 -11.51
C ALA A 59 -25.69 5.15 -10.09
N HIS A 60 -25.41 4.31 -9.09
CA HIS A 60 -25.91 4.50 -7.73
C HIS A 60 -24.90 5.23 -6.82
N LYS A 61 -25.36 6.32 -6.20
CA LYS A 61 -24.63 7.11 -5.21
C LYS A 61 -23.94 6.23 -4.16
N GLN A 62 -22.61 6.28 -4.10
CA GLN A 62 -21.90 5.76 -2.93
C GLN A 62 -22.16 6.70 -1.74
N ASP A 63 -22.60 6.11 -0.63
CA ASP A 63 -22.79 6.82 0.63
C ASP A 63 -21.43 7.30 1.16
N GLU A 64 -21.23 8.63 1.21
CA GLU A 64 -19.99 9.26 1.66
C GLU A 64 -19.58 8.79 3.06
N ASN A 65 -20.55 8.55 3.96
CA ASN A 65 -20.26 8.02 5.29
C ASN A 65 -19.70 6.59 5.23
N ARG A 66 -20.17 5.77 4.28
CA ARG A 66 -19.61 4.42 4.06
C ARG A 66 -18.21 4.47 3.46
N ALA A 67 -17.93 5.42 2.56
CA ALA A 67 -16.58 5.61 2.02
C ALA A 67 -15.61 6.01 3.13
N ALA A 68 -15.92 7.07 3.88
CA ALA A 68 -15.08 7.55 4.98
C ALA A 68 -14.82 6.47 6.06
N ASN A 69 -15.83 5.66 6.39
CA ASN A 69 -15.65 4.59 7.38
C ASN A 69 -14.77 3.44 6.85
N ARG A 70 -14.78 3.18 5.53
CA ARG A 70 -13.88 2.20 4.90
C ARG A 70 -12.45 2.71 4.93
N ASP A 71 -12.21 3.94 4.53
CA ASP A 71 -10.87 4.54 4.49
C ASP A 71 -10.26 4.54 5.89
N ARG A 72 -11.05 4.90 6.90
CA ARG A 72 -10.65 4.80 8.30
C ARG A 72 -10.29 3.37 8.70
N SER A 73 -11.11 2.39 8.32
CA SER A 73 -10.88 0.98 8.68
C SER A 73 -9.63 0.43 7.98
N ALA A 74 -9.40 0.79 6.72
CA ALA A 74 -8.21 0.41 5.95
C ALA A 74 -6.94 1.01 6.59
N ALA A 75 -6.94 2.31 6.88
CA ALA A 75 -5.82 2.97 7.54
C ALA A 75 -5.49 2.35 8.92
N ILE A 76 -6.50 2.02 9.72
CA ILE A 76 -6.31 1.32 11.01
C ILE A 76 -5.70 -0.07 10.79
N PHE A 77 -6.18 -0.81 9.79
CA PHE A 77 -5.70 -2.15 9.50
C PHE A 77 -4.23 -2.13 9.04
N GLU A 78 -3.89 -1.25 8.10
CA GLU A 78 -2.53 -1.09 7.59
C GLU A 78 -1.56 -0.66 8.70
N HIS A 79 -1.95 0.34 9.50
CA HIS A 79 -1.15 0.78 10.63
C HIS A 79 -0.89 -0.35 11.63
N ARG A 80 -1.93 -1.13 11.97
CA ARG A 80 -1.77 -2.32 12.84
C ARG A 80 -0.85 -3.37 12.22
N LYS A 81 -0.97 -3.61 10.91
CA LYS A 81 -0.15 -4.57 10.18
C LYS A 81 1.32 -4.16 10.18
N ILE A 82 1.62 -2.91 9.85
CA ILE A 82 2.99 -2.37 9.83
C ILE A 82 3.58 -2.40 11.25
N ASN A 83 2.84 -1.95 12.25
CA ASN A 83 3.32 -1.97 13.64
C ASN A 83 3.60 -3.39 14.12
N ALA A 84 2.74 -4.35 13.82
CA ALA A 84 2.98 -5.75 14.16
C ALA A 84 4.23 -6.32 13.45
N ALA A 85 4.50 -5.92 12.21
CA ALA A 85 5.71 -6.32 11.48
C ALA A 85 6.97 -5.70 12.08
N MET A 86 6.95 -4.39 12.38
CA MET A 86 8.04 -3.70 13.07
C MET A 86 8.26 -4.26 14.49
N GLU A 87 7.18 -4.65 15.18
CA GLU A 87 7.21 -5.28 16.49
C GLU A 87 7.92 -6.63 16.49
N LYS A 88 7.75 -7.42 15.43
CA LYS A 88 8.35 -8.76 15.32
C LYS A 88 9.68 -8.77 14.58
N CYS A 89 10.05 -7.70 13.88
CA CYS A 89 11.28 -7.65 13.10
C CYS A 89 12.52 -7.63 14.02
N PRO A 90 13.42 -8.63 13.92
CA PRO A 90 14.62 -8.67 14.76
C PRO A 90 15.77 -7.82 14.20
N ARG A 91 15.56 -7.12 13.07
CA ARG A 91 16.55 -6.19 12.48
C ARG A 91 16.16 -4.72 12.63
N CYS A 92 15.02 -4.41 13.25
CA CYS A 92 14.79 -3.02 13.67
C CYS A 92 15.83 -2.66 14.72
N PHE A 93 16.47 -1.49 14.58
CA PHE A 93 17.64 -1.10 15.36
C PHE A 93 17.47 -1.28 16.88
N ASP A 94 16.31 -0.91 17.42
CA ASP A 94 15.99 -1.03 18.86
C ASP A 94 16.01 -2.47 19.40
N LYS A 95 15.91 -3.47 18.52
CA LYS A 95 15.79 -4.90 18.88
C LYS A 95 17.04 -5.71 18.61
N VAL A 96 17.98 -5.14 17.88
CA VAL A 96 19.24 -5.82 17.57
C VAL A 96 20.05 -5.93 18.85
N PRO A 97 20.56 -7.13 19.20
CA PRO A 97 21.44 -7.25 20.34
C PRO A 97 22.70 -6.39 20.15
N LYS A 98 22.93 -5.44 21.07
CA LYS A 98 24.01 -4.44 20.96
C LYS A 98 25.40 -5.05 20.78
N HIS A 99 25.63 -6.24 21.33
CA HIS A 99 26.90 -6.96 21.23
C HIS A 99 27.17 -7.54 19.83
N LEU A 100 26.17 -7.60 18.95
CA LEU A 100 26.32 -8.04 17.55
C LEU A 100 26.59 -6.88 16.59
N ILE A 101 26.54 -5.63 17.08
CA ILE A 101 26.79 -4.44 16.28
C ILE A 101 28.29 -4.19 16.24
N VAL A 102 28.85 -4.10 15.03
CA VAL A 102 30.29 -3.91 14.80
C VAL A 102 30.59 -2.43 14.50
N ALA A 103 29.75 -1.79 13.69
CA ALA A 103 29.87 -0.38 13.34
C ALA A 103 28.50 0.26 13.20
N ILE A 104 28.41 1.55 13.51
CA ILE A 104 27.17 2.35 13.42
C ILE A 104 27.49 3.58 12.56
N GLY A 105 26.73 3.76 11.48
CA GLY A 105 26.74 4.96 10.67
C GLY A 105 25.65 5.96 11.11
N THR A 106 25.35 6.90 10.24
CA THR A 106 24.30 7.92 10.42
C THR A 106 22.90 7.37 10.18
N LYS A 107 22.72 6.52 9.16
CA LYS A 107 21.42 5.93 8.78
C LYS A 107 21.45 4.42 8.57
N SER A 108 22.63 3.81 8.61
CA SER A 108 22.82 2.35 8.53
C SER A 108 23.78 1.86 9.61
N TYR A 109 23.80 0.55 9.84
CA TYR A 109 24.73 -0.09 10.77
C TYR A 109 25.18 -1.46 10.24
N LEU A 110 26.34 -1.90 10.72
CA LEU A 110 26.93 -3.19 10.41
C LEU A 110 26.76 -4.12 11.60
N CYS A 111 26.16 -5.29 11.39
CA CYS A 111 26.03 -6.32 12.42
C CYS A 111 26.41 -7.71 11.92
N VAL A 112 26.74 -8.60 12.86
CA VAL A 112 26.90 -10.02 12.58
C VAL A 112 25.57 -10.76 12.77
N PRO A 113 25.32 -11.85 12.02
CA PRO A 113 24.14 -12.67 12.20
C PRO A 113 24.02 -13.19 13.64
N ALA A 114 22.81 -13.15 14.21
CA ALA A 114 22.54 -13.73 15.53
C ALA A 114 22.60 -15.28 15.54
N HIS A 115 22.61 -15.90 14.37
CA HIS A 115 22.68 -17.35 14.18
C HIS A 115 24.01 -17.73 13.54
N ARG A 116 24.21 -19.03 13.26
CA ARG A 116 25.43 -19.54 12.64
C ARG A 116 25.73 -18.81 11.33
N SER A 117 26.91 -18.19 11.26
CA SER A 117 27.44 -17.60 10.04
C SER A 117 27.63 -18.64 8.95
N LEU A 118 27.29 -18.29 7.70
CA LEU A 118 27.50 -19.16 6.54
C LEU A 118 28.99 -19.30 6.18
N VAL A 119 29.71 -18.19 6.27
CA VAL A 119 31.16 -18.10 5.98
C VAL A 119 31.85 -17.31 7.09
N ASP A 120 33.18 -17.45 7.16
CA ASP A 120 33.99 -16.60 8.02
C ASP A 120 33.90 -15.13 7.55
N GLY A 121 33.80 -14.20 8.50
CA GLY A 121 33.59 -12.78 8.21
C GLY A 121 32.18 -12.39 7.71
N HIS A 122 31.18 -13.27 7.80
CA HIS A 122 29.81 -12.92 7.40
C HIS A 122 29.23 -11.76 8.24
N CYS A 123 28.85 -10.68 7.56
CA CYS A 123 28.23 -9.50 8.14
C CYS A 123 27.00 -9.06 7.33
N LEU A 124 26.17 -8.24 7.96
CA LEU A 124 24.94 -7.69 7.41
C LEU A 124 25.01 -6.17 7.51
N ILE A 125 24.76 -5.49 6.40
CA ILE A 125 24.55 -4.04 6.35
C ILE A 125 23.06 -3.81 6.38
N VAL A 126 22.58 -3.06 7.38
CA VAL A 126 21.14 -2.88 7.61
C VAL A 126 20.83 -1.39 7.82
N PRO A 127 19.78 -0.84 7.17
CA PRO A 127 19.32 0.51 7.46
C PRO A 127 18.72 0.59 8.87
N MET A 128 18.82 1.76 9.51
CA MET A 128 18.20 2.00 10.81
C MET A 128 16.66 1.98 10.74
N GLN A 129 16.10 2.41 9.60
CA GLN A 129 14.67 2.42 9.34
C GLN A 129 14.17 1.06 8.81
N HIS A 130 12.96 0.66 9.20
CA HIS A 130 12.33 -0.55 8.69
C HIS A 130 11.87 -0.34 7.24
N ILE A 131 12.58 -0.96 6.30
CA ILE A 131 12.27 -0.88 4.87
C ILE A 131 12.23 -2.31 4.30
N SER A 132 11.28 -2.58 3.42
CA SER A 132 11.04 -3.91 2.85
C SER A 132 12.03 -4.30 1.75
N SER A 133 12.57 -3.33 1.01
CA SER A 133 13.50 -3.53 -0.09
C SER A 133 14.50 -2.39 -0.21
N CYS A 134 15.68 -2.69 -0.77
CA CYS A 134 16.68 -1.65 -1.06
C CYS A 134 16.21 -0.63 -2.09
N THR A 135 15.25 -0.99 -2.96
CA THR A 135 14.69 -0.07 -3.96
C THR A 135 13.77 0.99 -3.37
N ALA A 136 13.28 0.79 -2.14
CA ALA A 136 12.44 1.74 -1.43
C ALA A 136 13.26 2.65 -0.47
N VAL A 137 14.59 2.52 -0.50
CA VAL A 137 15.51 3.29 0.35
C VAL A 137 15.84 4.61 -0.34
N ASP A 138 15.91 5.69 0.45
CA ASP A 138 16.33 7.00 -0.03
C ASP A 138 17.79 6.99 -0.51
N GLU A 139 18.13 7.86 -1.46
CA GLU A 139 19.46 7.90 -2.08
C GLU A 139 20.60 8.10 -1.07
N ASP A 140 20.37 8.85 0.01
CA ASP A 140 21.39 9.15 1.01
C ASP A 140 21.69 7.95 1.93
N VAL A 141 20.68 7.17 2.29
CA VAL A 141 20.85 5.88 2.99
C VAL A 141 21.57 4.90 2.07
N TRP A 142 21.16 4.82 0.80
CA TRP A 142 21.79 3.93 -0.18
C TRP A 142 23.27 4.26 -0.38
N ARG A 143 23.61 5.55 -0.46
CA ARG A 143 24.99 6.02 -0.59
C ARG A 143 25.85 5.69 0.63
N GLU A 144 25.27 5.63 1.82
CA GLU A 144 25.98 5.21 3.03
C GLU A 144 26.18 3.69 3.08
N MET A 145 25.25 2.92 2.52
CA MET A 145 25.35 1.46 2.47
C MET A 145 26.36 0.95 1.44
N GLN A 146 26.74 1.77 0.46
CA GLN A 146 27.66 1.46 -0.64
C GLN A 146 29.13 1.67 -0.25
#